data_AF-A0A6G4WPY8-F1
#
_entry.id   AF-A0A6G4WPY8-F1
#
_cell.length_a   1.000
_cell.length_b   1.000
_cell.length_c   1.000
_cell.angle_alpha   90.00
_cell.angle_beta   90.00
_cell.angle_gamma   90.00
#
_symmetry.space_group_name_H-M   'P 1'
#
loop_
_entity.id
_entity.type
_entity.pdbx_description
1 polymer ?
#
loop_
_entity_poly.entity_id
_entity_poly.type
_entity_poly.pdbx_seq_one_letter_code
_entity_poly.pdbx_strand_id
1 'polypeptide(L)'
;MSMLASPRTLIRSRLIYAAVSVADLRAMEILARVERWALDEVPLPGKLVHQIIDWLYRENRLCRGALKINGALLGLRSLAAPTLAVVNLADEVAPPAF
;
A
#
# COMPACT_ATOMS: atom_id res chain seq x y z
N MET A 1 -10.35 10.56 -1.56
CA MET A 1 -10.95 10.48 -0.18
C MET A 1 -10.24 9.41 0.66
N SER A 2 -8.90 9.35 0.59
CA SER A 2 -8.07 8.33 1.25
C SER A 2 -7.50 8.75 2.61
N MET A 3 -7.37 10.07 2.87
CA MET A 3 -6.75 10.63 4.09
C MET A 3 -7.39 10.21 5.43
N LEU A 4 -8.67 9.83 5.43
CA LEU A 4 -9.37 9.42 6.65
C LEU A 4 -9.20 7.93 6.97
N ALA A 5 -8.63 7.13 6.06
CA ALA A 5 -8.46 5.69 6.27
C ALA A 5 -7.45 5.36 7.37
N SER A 6 -6.43 6.22 7.56
CA SER A 6 -5.54 6.20 8.73
C SER A 6 -5.10 7.64 9.06
N PRO A 7 -5.80 8.35 9.96
CA PRO A 7 -5.47 9.74 10.30
C PRO A 7 -4.07 9.89 10.91
N ARG A 8 -3.59 8.88 11.65
CA ARG A 8 -2.24 8.91 12.24
C ARG A 8 -1.15 8.84 11.17
N THR A 9 -1.26 7.90 10.24
CA THR A 9 -0.26 7.71 9.21
C THR A 9 -0.39 8.74 8.09
N LEU A 10 -1.61 9.14 7.72
CA LEU A 10 -1.86 9.99 6.55
C LEU A 10 -1.97 11.48 6.88
N ILE A 11 -2.05 11.88 8.16
CA ILE A 11 -2.09 13.29 8.56
C ILE A 11 -0.94 13.60 9.53
N ARG A 12 -0.85 12.88 10.66
CA ARG A 12 0.15 13.18 11.69
C ARG A 12 1.58 12.91 11.25
N SER A 13 1.85 11.80 10.57
CA SER A 13 3.21 11.49 10.09
C SER A 13 3.70 12.55 9.09
N ARG A 14 2.83 13.00 8.17
CA ARG A 14 3.15 14.02 7.16
C ARG A 14 3.59 15.34 7.78
N LEU A 15 2.88 15.79 8.84
CA LEU A 15 3.25 17.00 9.57
C LEU A 15 4.60 16.87 10.27
N ILE A 16 4.90 15.71 10.85
CA ILE A 16 6.20 15.45 11.49
C ILE A 16 7.32 15.45 10.43
N TYR A 17 7.12 14.77 9.29
CA TYR A 17 8.10 14.75 8.21
C TYR A 17 8.36 16.15 7.64
N ALA A 18 7.32 16.99 7.50
CA ALA A 18 7.47 18.37 7.08
C ALA A 18 8.30 19.19 8.08
N ALA A 19 8.02 19.07 9.38
CA ALA A 19 8.74 19.78 10.42
C ALA A 19 10.22 19.38 10.51
N VAL A 20 10.52 18.07 10.42
CA VAL A 20 11.90 17.56 10.50
C VAL A 20 12.71 17.89 9.25
N SER A 21 12.05 17.96 8.08
CA SER A 21 12.73 18.18 6.81
C SER A 21 12.98 19.66 6.49
N VAL A 22 12.48 20.61 7.28
CA VAL A 22 12.46 22.05 6.94
C VAL A 22 13.85 22.66 6.67
N ALA A 23 14.90 22.12 7.31
CA ALA A 23 16.27 22.58 7.14
C ALA A 23 17.04 21.79 6.05
N ASP A 24 16.44 20.77 5.46
CA ASP A 24 17.02 19.95 4.40
C ASP A 24 16.21 20.13 3.10
N LEU A 25 16.77 20.91 2.18
CA LEU A 25 16.16 21.20 0.89
C LEU A 25 15.84 19.93 0.08
N ARG A 26 16.67 18.89 0.20
CA ARG A 26 16.46 17.62 -0.50
C ARG A 26 15.32 16.82 0.11
N ALA A 27 15.24 16.79 1.44
CA ALA A 27 14.13 16.14 2.14
C ALA A 27 12.79 16.85 1.86
N MET A 28 12.79 18.19 1.81
CA MET A 28 11.64 19.00 1.38
C MET A 28 11.19 18.69 -0.04
N GLU A 29 12.15 18.57 -0.98
CA GLU A 29 11.82 18.23 -2.36
C GLU A 29 11.18 16.84 -2.48
N ILE A 30 11.72 15.84 -1.75
CA ILE A 30 11.16 14.48 -1.71
C ILE A 30 9.74 14.51 -1.15
N LEU A 31 9.53 15.19 -0.02
CA LEU A 31 8.21 15.32 0.59
C LEU A 31 7.20 15.93 -0.38
N ALA A 32 7.54 17.02 -1.06
CA ALA A 32 6.65 17.67 -2.02
C ALA A 32 6.27 16.76 -3.18
N ARG A 33 7.19 15.91 -3.66
CA ARG A 33 6.93 14.93 -4.72
C ARG A 33 5.99 13.82 -4.23
N VAL A 34 6.20 13.31 -3.01
CA VAL A 34 5.36 12.29 -2.40
C VAL A 34 3.94 12.81 -2.16
N GLU A 35 3.80 14.04 -1.64
CA GLU A 35 2.48 14.65 -1.42
C GLU A 35 1.71 14.85 -2.72
N ARG A 36 2.38 15.36 -3.77
CA ARG A 36 1.76 15.50 -5.09
C ARG A 36 1.25 14.16 -5.62
N TRP A 37 2.09 13.13 -5.58
CA TRP A 37 1.72 11.79 -6.01
C TRP A 37 0.54 11.22 -5.21
N ALA A 38 0.54 11.39 -3.89
CA ALA A 38 -0.51 10.87 -3.03
C ALA A 38 -1.88 11.53 -3.24
N LEU A 39 -1.92 12.74 -3.81
CA LEU A 39 -3.15 13.46 -4.15
C LEU A 39 -3.63 13.19 -5.59
N ASP A 40 -2.80 12.57 -6.43
CA ASP A 40 -3.12 12.20 -7.80
C ASP A 40 -3.93 10.89 -7.84
N GLU A 41 -5.11 10.91 -7.22
CA GLU A 41 -6.01 9.74 -7.14
C GLU A 41 -6.66 9.45 -8.51
N VAL A 42 -6.55 8.21 -8.99
CA VAL A 42 -7.23 7.72 -10.22
C VAL A 42 -8.46 6.90 -9.84
N PRO A 43 -9.63 7.10 -10.47
CA PRO A 43 -10.82 6.32 -10.17
C PRO A 43 -10.63 4.85 -10.59
N LEU A 44 -10.98 3.93 -9.69
CA LEU A 44 -10.97 2.49 -9.95
C LEU A 44 -12.39 1.98 -10.21
N PRO A 45 -12.58 0.99 -11.11
CA PRO A 45 -13.88 0.36 -11.28
C PRO A 45 -14.39 -0.26 -9.97
N GLY A 46 -15.61 0.06 -9.55
CA GLY A 46 -16.15 -0.39 -8.25
C GLY A 46 -16.11 -1.92 -8.07
N LYS A 47 -16.37 -2.68 -9.13
CA LYS A 47 -16.27 -4.15 -9.10
C LYS A 47 -14.87 -4.64 -8.75
N LEU A 48 -13.84 -3.99 -9.30
CA LEU A 48 -12.44 -4.32 -9.00
C LEU A 48 -12.14 -4.06 -7.52
N VAL A 49 -12.58 -2.92 -6.99
CA VAL A 49 -12.40 -2.58 -5.57
C VAL A 49 -13.05 -3.62 -4.66
N HIS A 50 -14.30 -4.02 -4.95
CA HIS A 50 -14.99 -5.08 -4.21
C HIS A 50 -14.22 -6.41 -4.26
N GLN A 51 -13.76 -6.82 -5.44
CA GLN A 51 -12.99 -8.06 -5.59
C GLN A 51 -11.67 -8.03 -4.80
N ILE A 52 -10.95 -6.90 -4.82
CA ILE A 52 -9.72 -6.75 -4.04
C ILE A 52 -10.01 -6.89 -2.54
N ILE A 53 -11.01 -6.17 -2.03
CA ILE A 53 -11.38 -6.18 -0.61
C ILE A 53 -11.81 -7.58 -0.18
N ASP A 54 -12.74 -8.20 -0.89
CA ASP A 54 -13.28 -9.49 -0.48
C ASP A 54 -12.23 -10.60 -0.67
N TRP A 55 -11.62 -10.70 -1.85
CA TRP A 55 -10.77 -11.85 -2.17
C TRP A 55 -9.39 -11.79 -1.51
N LEU A 56 -8.79 -10.60 -1.41
CA LEU A 56 -7.43 -10.46 -0.89
C LEU A 56 -7.43 -10.12 0.60
N TYR A 57 -8.20 -9.11 1.03
CA TYR A 57 -8.16 -8.66 2.42
C TYR A 57 -9.00 -9.53 3.36
N ARG A 58 -10.25 -9.85 2.99
CA ARG A 58 -11.15 -10.61 3.88
C ARG A 58 -10.90 -12.12 3.81
N GLU A 59 -10.80 -12.65 2.60
CA GLU A 59 -10.74 -14.10 2.38
C GLU A 59 -9.31 -14.65 2.25
N ASN A 60 -8.33 -13.76 2.06
CA ASN A 60 -6.91 -14.10 1.90
C ASN A 60 -6.66 -15.21 0.86
N ARG A 61 -7.36 -15.16 -0.27
CA ARG A 61 -7.38 -16.24 -1.27
C ARG A 61 -6.00 -16.50 -1.87
N LEU A 62 -5.17 -15.48 -2.06
CA LEU A 62 -3.81 -15.66 -2.59
C LEU A 62 -2.93 -16.52 -1.67
N CYS A 63 -2.91 -16.21 -0.36
CA CYS A 63 -2.11 -16.99 0.59
C CYS A 63 -2.66 -18.41 0.77
N ARG A 64 -3.99 -18.56 0.65
CA ARG A 64 -4.66 -19.87 0.69
C ARG A 64 -4.54 -20.68 -0.61
N GLY A 65 -3.97 -20.12 -1.67
CA GLY A 65 -3.90 -20.78 -2.98
C GLY A 65 -5.26 -20.97 -3.65
N ALA A 66 -6.22 -20.12 -3.32
CA ALA A 66 -7.62 -20.18 -3.77
C ALA A 66 -7.99 -19.01 -4.70
N LEU A 67 -7.04 -18.19 -5.12
CA LEU A 67 -7.31 -17.02 -5.96
C LEU A 67 -7.50 -17.46 -7.42
N LYS A 68 -8.71 -17.30 -7.97
CA LYS A 68 -9.01 -17.67 -9.35
C LYS A 68 -9.01 -16.44 -10.26
N ILE A 69 -8.09 -16.37 -11.23
CA ILE A 69 -8.02 -15.31 -12.24
C ILE A 69 -7.95 -15.95 -13.62
N ASN A 70 -8.81 -15.53 -14.55
CA ASN A 70 -8.87 -16.06 -15.92
C ASN A 70 -8.91 -17.60 -15.99
N GLY A 71 -9.59 -18.25 -15.04
CA GLY A 71 -9.69 -19.70 -14.96
C GLY A 71 -8.55 -20.40 -14.21
N ALA A 72 -7.40 -19.76 -14.02
CA ALA A 72 -6.26 -20.31 -13.30
C ALA A 72 -6.40 -20.12 -11.78
N LEU A 73 -6.04 -21.15 -11.01
CA LEU A 73 -5.94 -21.07 -9.55
C LEU A 73 -4.53 -20.67 -9.16
N LEU A 74 -4.40 -19.60 -8.37
CA LEU A 74 -3.14 -18.96 -8.04
C LEU A 74 -2.90 -18.99 -6.52
N GLY A 75 -1.64 -19.15 -6.15
CA GLY A 75 -1.17 -19.04 -4.77
C GLY A 75 0.30 -18.64 -4.71
N LEU A 76 0.81 -18.35 -3.51
CA LEU A 76 2.24 -18.03 -3.35
C LEU A 76 3.15 -19.18 -3.81
N ARG A 77 2.69 -20.43 -3.68
CA ARG A 77 3.43 -21.63 -4.13
C ARG A 77 3.55 -21.75 -5.66
N SER A 78 2.71 -21.06 -6.44
CA SER A 78 2.80 -21.08 -7.90
C SER A 78 3.79 -20.05 -8.45
N LEU A 79 4.42 -19.24 -7.59
CA LEU A 79 5.42 -18.25 -8.01
C LEU A 79 6.76 -18.96 -8.30
N ALA A 80 7.17 -18.97 -9.57
CA ALA A 80 8.41 -19.60 -10.01
C ALA A 80 9.61 -18.62 -10.12
N ALA A 81 9.36 -17.31 -9.98
CA ALA A 81 10.38 -16.29 -10.13
C ALA A 81 11.16 -16.05 -8.82
N PRO A 82 12.49 -15.87 -8.87
CA PRO A 82 13.25 -15.37 -7.73
C PRO A 82 12.64 -14.06 -7.21
N THR A 83 12.37 -13.99 -5.91
CA THR A 83 11.60 -12.89 -5.30
C THR A 83 12.38 -12.27 -4.15
N LEU A 84 12.61 -10.96 -4.21
CA LEU A 84 13.13 -10.15 -3.10
C LEU A 84 11.98 -9.39 -2.46
N ALA A 85 11.78 -9.57 -1.16
CA ALA A 85 10.84 -8.77 -0.37
C ALA A 85 11.61 -7.70 0.41
N VAL A 86 11.30 -6.43 0.15
CA VAL A 86 11.80 -5.29 0.93
C VAL A 86 10.67 -4.83 1.84
N VAL A 87 10.91 -4.83 3.15
CA VAL A 87 9.90 -4.52 4.17
C VAL A 87 10.38 -3.35 5.02
N ASN A 88 9.50 -2.38 5.25
CA ASN A 88 9.75 -1.29 6.17
C ASN A 88 9.13 -1.63 7.54
N LEU A 89 9.98 -1.80 8.55
CA LEU A 89 9.53 -2.17 9.90
C LEU A 89 8.71 -1.06 10.58
N ALA A 90 8.79 0.18 10.09
CA ALA A 90 8.01 1.31 10.59
C ALA A 90 6.72 1.56 9.78
N ASP A 91 6.34 0.67 8.85
CA ASP A 91 5.14 0.82 8.04
C ASP A 91 3.88 0.50 8.85
N GLU A 92 3.00 1.48 9.02
CA GLU A 92 1.69 1.31 9.67
C GLU A 92 0.58 0.90 8.70
N VAL A 93 0.77 1.07 7.39
CA VAL A 93 -0.22 0.73 6.35
C VAL A 93 -0.15 -0.75 5.98
N ALA A 94 1.07 -1.25 5.80
CA ALA A 94 1.36 -2.66 5.54
C ALA A 94 2.38 -3.16 6.58
N PRO A 95 1.94 -3.36 7.84
CA PRO A 95 2.85 -3.74 8.91
C PRO A 95 3.52 -5.09 8.62
N PRO A 96 4.76 -5.31 9.08
CA PRO A 96 5.41 -6.61 8.99
C PRO A 96 4.57 -7.66 9.72
N ALA A 97 4.52 -8.88 9.16
CA ALA A 97 3.91 -10.01 9.84
C ALA A 97 4.73 -10.36 11.09
N PHE A 98 4.08 -10.39 12.26
CA PHE A 98 4.65 -10.91 13.51
C PHE A 98 4.35 -12.39 13.65
#